data_AF-A0A8B7E6E0-F1
#
_entry.id   AF-A0A8B7E6E0-F1
#
_cell.length_a   1.000
_cell.length_b   1.000
_cell.length_c   1.000
_cell.angle_alpha   90.00
_cell.angle_beta   90.00
_cell.angle_gamma   90.00
#
_symmetry.space_group_name_H-M   'P 1'
#
loop_
_entity.id
_entity.type
_entity.pdbx_description
1 polymer ?
#
loop_
_entity_poly.entity_id
_entity_poly.type
_entity_poly.pdbx_seq_one_letter_code
_entity_poly.pdbx_strand_id
1 'polypeptide(L)'
;MCYAKQSEIQNLFTEDKFILRTVKTHQQDVQNLMQMENAGVNHVRGVKKDSVLNKIPDFHITNNFAIDPMHTILEGLIPINLAAILTKICKEKKIFTINILNKRMSYIFSMISTDKRNKPPAIFKIEEKKLHPSMKAMQMWAFFRFLPLAVGDLVNEDDKHWSFFIQLCNLVDILLAPKFTYGMITLLRDLIEEHLQSFKELFPDLKLRPKQHFLVHYPTIIFQSGPLIGMSCLRYELKNSFFKRSAHIVCNFTNICYTLAYRHQYNSLLAKLTKQHSRGIPLVSKSNRVCVHLLPFENVLCFKYNLKSDDHVFVHGLPILEKLRLLLM
;
A
#
# COMPACT_ATOMS: atom_id res chain seq x y z
N MET A 1 -8.30 -1.24 17.90
CA MET A 1 -9.68 -1.60 17.55
C MET A 1 -10.30 -2.39 18.69
N CYS A 2 -9.64 -3.46 19.12
CA CYS A 2 -9.98 -4.24 20.31
C CYS A 2 -8.84 -4.25 21.35
N TYR A 3 -9.07 -4.94 22.46
CA TYR A 3 -8.09 -5.23 23.51
C TYR A 3 -7.55 -6.67 23.46
N ALA A 4 -7.60 -7.31 22.28
CA ALA A 4 -7.19 -8.70 22.10
C ALA A 4 -5.74 -8.95 22.55
N LYS A 5 -5.55 -10.02 23.33
CA LYS A 5 -4.25 -10.54 23.74
C LYS A 5 -3.70 -11.51 22.72
N GLN A 6 -2.37 -11.67 22.72
CA GLN A 6 -1.70 -12.58 21.79
C GLN A 6 -2.19 -14.03 21.91
N SER A 7 -2.60 -14.48 23.10
CA SER A 7 -3.18 -15.81 23.34
C SER A 7 -4.60 -15.95 22.80
N GLU A 8 -5.42 -14.91 22.92
CA GLU A 8 -6.80 -14.89 22.46
C GLU A 8 -6.86 -14.97 20.93
N ILE A 9 -6.01 -14.21 20.23
CA ILE A 9 -5.98 -14.23 18.76
C ILE A 9 -5.50 -15.57 18.16
N GLN A 10 -5.00 -16.51 18.97
CA GLN A 10 -4.66 -17.86 18.48
C GLN A 10 -5.86 -18.80 18.47
N ASN A 11 -6.94 -18.47 19.19
CA ASN A 11 -8.05 -19.38 19.48
C ASN A 11 -9.44 -18.79 19.18
N LEU A 12 -9.55 -17.46 19.08
CA LEU A 12 -10.81 -16.76 18.83
C LEU A 12 -10.75 -16.08 17.46
N PHE A 13 -11.75 -16.35 16.62
CA PHE A 13 -11.73 -15.97 15.20
C PHE A 13 -12.92 -15.11 14.76
N THR A 14 -13.76 -14.68 15.70
CA THR A 14 -14.88 -13.76 15.45
C THR A 14 -14.77 -12.52 16.32
N GLU A 15 -15.27 -11.38 15.82
CA GLU A 15 -15.13 -10.09 16.51
C GLU A 15 -15.87 -10.05 17.86
N ASP A 16 -17.03 -10.70 17.96
CA ASP A 16 -17.87 -10.74 19.16
C ASP A 16 -17.18 -11.40 20.37
N LYS A 17 -16.16 -12.23 20.12
CA LYS A 17 -15.32 -12.85 21.15
C LYS A 17 -14.29 -11.87 21.74
N PHE A 18 -14.17 -10.65 21.20
CA PHE A 18 -13.20 -9.66 21.64
C PHE A 18 -13.85 -8.41 22.22
N ILE A 19 -13.20 -7.84 23.24
CA ILE A 19 -13.62 -6.56 23.81
C ILE A 19 -13.16 -5.43 22.88
N LEU A 20 -14.11 -4.76 22.24
CA LEU A 20 -13.86 -3.58 21.42
C LEU A 20 -13.53 -2.35 22.27
N ARG A 21 -12.68 -1.48 21.72
CA ARG A 21 -12.37 -0.20 22.35
C ARG A 21 -13.50 0.78 22.13
N THR A 22 -14.02 1.33 23.22
CA THR A 22 -15.02 2.41 23.21
C THR A 22 -14.37 3.77 23.42
N VAL A 23 -15.11 4.85 23.20
CA VAL A 23 -14.69 6.23 23.52
C VAL A 23 -14.25 6.33 24.98
N LYS A 24 -15.08 5.81 25.90
CA LYS A 24 -14.83 5.83 27.35
C LYS A 24 -13.54 5.09 27.72
N THR A 25 -13.36 3.87 27.23
CA THR A 25 -12.15 3.08 27.55
C THR A 25 -10.91 3.66 26.88
N HIS A 26 -11.06 4.29 25.71
CA HIS A 26 -9.97 5.01 25.07
C HIS A 26 -9.52 6.24 25.87
N GLN A 27 -10.46 7.04 26.39
CA GLN A 27 -10.14 8.19 27.24
C GLN A 27 -9.44 7.76 28.53
N GLN A 28 -9.85 6.64 29.13
CA GLN A 28 -9.13 6.03 30.25
C GLN A 28 -7.69 5.66 29.87
N ASP A 29 -7.47 5.05 28.70
CA ASP A 29 -6.11 4.75 28.21
C ASP A 29 -5.26 6.01 28.03
N VAL A 30 -5.86 7.10 27.54
CA VAL A 30 -5.19 8.40 27.39
C VAL A 30 -4.84 9.00 28.75
N GLN A 31 -5.75 8.96 29.73
CA GLN A 31 -5.48 9.45 31.08
C GLN A 31 -4.36 8.66 31.77
N ASN A 32 -4.40 7.32 31.67
CA ASN A 32 -3.34 6.45 32.19
C ASN A 32 -1.99 6.75 31.53
N LEU A 33 -1.99 7.06 30.23
CA LEU A 33 -0.77 7.44 29.51
C LEU A 33 -0.19 8.77 30.01
N MET A 34 -1.04 9.75 30.34
CA MET A 34 -0.60 11.05 30.90
C MET A 34 0.00 10.93 32.30
N GLN A 35 -0.36 9.90 33.06
CA GLN A 35 0.18 9.62 34.38
C GLN A 35 1.53 8.88 34.35
N MET A 36 1.99 8.42 33.18
CA MET A 36 3.30 7.76 33.06
C MET A 36 4.42 8.80 32.97
N GLU A 37 5.47 8.63 33.79
CA GLU A 37 6.64 9.54 33.87
C GLU A 37 7.43 9.67 32.55
N ASN A 38 7.26 8.74 31.61
CA ASN A 38 7.92 8.73 30.29
C ASN A 38 6.92 8.84 29.12
N ALA A 39 6.15 9.93 29.10
CA ALA A 39 5.24 10.27 28.01
C ALA A 39 6.00 10.39 26.68
N GLY A 40 5.79 9.42 25.77
CA GLY A 40 6.38 9.42 24.42
C GLY A 40 7.17 8.16 24.07
N VAL A 41 7.62 7.37 25.06
CA VAL A 41 8.32 6.09 24.82
C VAL A 41 7.41 4.89 25.06
N ASN A 42 6.45 5.00 25.99
CA ASN A 42 5.51 3.93 26.34
C ASN A 42 4.13 4.16 25.73
N HIS A 43 3.44 3.06 25.39
CA HIS A 43 2.05 3.08 24.98
C HIS A 43 1.17 2.45 26.07
N VAL A 44 -0.05 2.95 26.25
CA VAL A 44 -1.06 2.25 27.06
C VAL A 44 -1.96 1.47 26.10
N ARG A 45 -1.81 0.15 26.08
CA ARG A 45 -2.60 -0.76 25.22
C ARG A 45 -2.62 -0.30 23.74
N GLY A 46 -1.46 0.15 23.23
CA GLY A 46 -1.31 0.66 21.87
C GLY A 46 -1.66 2.15 21.65
N VAL A 47 -2.18 2.87 22.66
CA VAL A 47 -2.35 4.33 22.61
C VAL A 47 -1.02 5.01 22.90
N LYS A 48 -0.56 5.87 21.97
CA LYS A 48 0.67 6.67 22.13
C LYS A 48 0.43 8.15 22.41
N LYS A 49 -0.77 8.65 22.07
CA LYS A 49 -1.24 10.01 22.32
C LYS A 49 -2.74 10.08 22.01
N ASP A 50 -3.40 11.11 22.52
CA ASP A 50 -4.74 11.46 22.04
C ASP A 50 -4.67 12.01 20.61
N SER A 51 -5.68 11.68 19.80
CA SER A 51 -5.77 12.16 18.43
C SER A 51 -6.38 13.55 18.41
N VAL A 52 -5.73 14.50 17.74
CA VAL A 52 -6.30 15.84 17.51
C VAL A 52 -7.63 15.80 16.77
N LEU A 53 -7.88 14.73 16.00
CA LEU A 53 -9.12 14.53 15.26
C LEU A 53 -10.32 14.29 16.19
N ASN A 54 -10.12 13.80 17.41
CA ASN A 54 -11.20 13.61 18.40
C ASN A 54 -11.87 14.93 18.83
N LYS A 55 -11.30 16.10 18.44
CA LYS A 55 -11.89 17.42 18.67
C LYS A 55 -12.95 17.81 17.63
N ILE A 56 -13.04 17.07 16.53
CA ILE A 56 -14.02 17.33 15.47
C ILE A 56 -15.40 16.89 15.98
N PRO A 57 -16.45 17.73 15.90
CA PRO A 57 -17.81 17.35 16.28
C PRO A 57 -18.25 16.05 15.59
N ASP A 58 -18.92 15.18 16.35
CA ASP A 58 -19.43 13.88 15.89
C ASP A 58 -18.38 12.89 15.35
N PHE A 59 -17.09 13.18 15.55
CA PHE A 59 -15.99 12.30 15.15
C PHE A 59 -15.21 11.79 16.36
N HIS A 60 -14.94 10.49 16.36
CA HIS A 60 -13.97 9.89 17.27
C HIS A 60 -13.27 8.71 16.59
N ILE A 61 -11.97 8.55 16.84
CA ILE A 61 -11.14 7.50 16.20
C ILE A 61 -11.58 6.07 16.53
N THR A 62 -12.34 5.87 17.60
CA THR A 62 -12.89 4.54 17.98
C THR A 62 -14.18 4.20 17.27
N ASN A 63 -14.78 5.15 16.57
CA ASN A 63 -16.06 4.97 15.88
C ASN A 63 -15.91 5.13 14.35
N ASN A 64 -14.73 5.56 13.89
CA ASN A 64 -14.42 5.83 12.48
C ASN A 64 -13.16 5.06 12.10
N PHE A 65 -13.32 3.76 11.85
CA PHE A 65 -12.19 2.88 11.57
C PHE A 65 -11.70 3.04 10.13
N ALA A 66 -10.39 3.11 9.97
CA ALA A 66 -9.73 3.02 8.68
C ALA A 66 -8.66 1.94 8.74
N ILE A 67 -8.62 1.08 7.72
CA ILE A 67 -7.60 0.05 7.59
C ILE A 67 -7.08 0.04 6.16
N ASP A 68 -5.76 0.01 6.02
CA ASP A 68 -5.13 0.02 4.71
C ASP A 68 -4.93 -1.41 4.19
N PRO A 69 -5.73 -1.87 3.20
CA PRO A 69 -5.59 -3.21 2.63
C PRO A 69 -4.23 -3.46 1.97
N MET A 70 -3.49 -2.43 1.57
CA MET A 70 -2.14 -2.63 1.04
C MET A 70 -1.22 -3.22 2.11
N HIS A 71 -1.14 -2.58 3.28
CA HIS A 71 -0.28 -3.05 4.37
C HIS A 71 -0.81 -4.31 5.06
N THR A 72 -2.12 -4.44 5.19
CA THR A 72 -2.71 -5.54 5.97
C THR A 72 -2.98 -6.79 5.13
N ILE A 73 -3.39 -6.65 3.87
CA ILE A 73 -3.64 -7.77 2.96
C ILE A 73 -2.40 -8.06 2.13
N LEU A 74 -1.95 -7.12 1.29
CA LEU A 74 -0.88 -7.37 0.31
C LEU A 74 0.49 -7.55 0.95
N GLU A 75 0.78 -6.83 2.04
CA GLU A 75 2.05 -6.96 2.79
C GLU A 75 1.90 -7.70 4.12
N GLY A 76 0.71 -8.24 4.40
CA GLY A 76 0.39 -8.89 5.66
C GLY A 76 -0.13 -10.30 5.44
N LEU A 77 -1.42 -10.39 5.14
CA LEU A 77 -2.13 -11.66 4.99
C LEU A 77 -1.52 -12.55 3.91
N ILE A 78 -1.37 -12.03 2.69
CA ILE A 78 -0.97 -12.82 1.52
C ILE A 78 0.45 -13.40 1.70
N PRO A 79 1.50 -12.62 2.01
CA PRO A 79 2.86 -13.15 2.14
C PRO A 79 2.99 -14.24 3.21
N ILE A 80 2.28 -14.09 4.34
CA ILE A 80 2.32 -15.04 5.45
C ILE A 80 1.73 -16.38 5.02
N ASN A 81 0.52 -16.35 4.44
CA ASN A 81 -0.17 -17.54 3.99
C ASN A 81 0.59 -18.23 2.85
N LEU A 82 1.04 -17.48 1.83
CA LEU A 82 1.78 -18.05 0.70
C LEU A 82 3.08 -18.71 1.13
N ALA A 83 3.82 -18.14 2.09
CA ALA A 83 5.02 -18.78 2.60
C ALA A 83 4.71 -20.11 3.32
N ALA A 84 3.61 -20.18 4.06
CA ALA A 84 3.16 -21.42 4.72
C ALA A 84 2.74 -22.48 3.69
N ILE A 85 1.89 -22.10 2.73
CA ILE A 85 1.41 -22.96 1.64
C ILE A 85 2.58 -23.49 0.82
N LEU A 86 3.48 -22.62 0.33
CA LEU A 86 4.60 -23.02 -0.50
C LEU A 86 5.66 -23.82 0.27
N THR A 87 5.77 -23.65 1.60
CA THR A 87 6.60 -24.54 2.42
C THR A 87 6.05 -25.97 2.38
N LYS A 88 4.74 -26.13 2.59
CA LYS A 88 4.09 -27.44 2.53
C LYS A 88 4.18 -28.06 1.13
N ILE A 89 3.82 -27.31 0.09
CA ILE A 89 3.77 -27.82 -1.28
C ILE A 89 5.17 -28.10 -1.84
N CYS A 90 6.11 -27.15 -1.73
CA CYS A 90 7.40 -27.25 -2.42
C CYS A 90 8.47 -27.99 -1.62
N LYS A 91 8.48 -27.87 -0.28
CA LYS A 91 9.56 -28.44 0.56
C LYS A 91 9.19 -29.76 1.19
N GLU A 92 7.99 -29.85 1.76
CA GLU A 92 7.55 -31.06 2.48
C GLU A 92 6.95 -32.09 1.52
N LYS A 93 5.90 -31.72 0.79
CA LYS A 93 5.22 -32.60 -0.18
C LYS A 93 5.99 -32.76 -1.49
N LYS A 94 6.85 -31.79 -1.82
CA LYS A 94 7.68 -31.77 -3.04
C LYS A 94 6.89 -31.94 -4.34
N ILE A 95 5.67 -31.39 -4.41
CA ILE A 95 4.80 -31.47 -5.59
C ILE A 95 5.45 -30.80 -6.80
N PHE A 96 6.03 -29.62 -6.58
CA PHE A 96 6.89 -28.95 -7.55
C PHE A 96 8.00 -28.18 -6.85
N THR A 97 9.05 -27.82 -7.58
CA THR A 97 10.18 -27.07 -7.02
C THR A 97 10.00 -25.56 -7.21
N ILE A 98 10.66 -24.77 -6.36
CA ILE A 98 10.70 -23.31 -6.51
C ILE A 98 11.31 -22.88 -7.85
N ASN A 99 12.22 -23.68 -8.42
CA ASN A 99 12.76 -23.43 -9.75
C ASN A 99 11.69 -23.55 -10.85
N ILE A 100 10.83 -24.58 -10.78
CA ILE A 100 9.69 -24.74 -11.70
C ILE A 100 8.76 -23.53 -11.60
N LEU A 101 8.38 -23.16 -10.37
CA LEU A 101 7.53 -21.99 -10.12
C LEU A 101 8.14 -20.71 -10.71
N ASN A 102 9.42 -20.42 -10.44
CA ASN A 102 10.10 -19.24 -10.96
C ASN A 102 10.16 -19.23 -12.48
N LYS A 103 10.46 -20.38 -13.12
CA LYS A 103 10.49 -20.50 -14.58
C LYS A 103 9.13 -20.20 -15.21
N ARG A 104 8.07 -20.83 -14.69
CA ARG A 104 6.70 -20.64 -15.20
C ARG A 104 6.19 -19.23 -14.96
N MET A 105 6.45 -18.64 -13.79
CA MET A 105 6.14 -17.24 -13.51
C MET A 105 6.89 -16.30 -14.46
N SER A 106 8.18 -16.55 -14.72
CA SER A 106 8.96 -15.75 -15.67
C SER A 106 8.40 -15.83 -17.09
N TYR A 107 7.94 -17.01 -17.52
CA TYR A 107 7.32 -17.22 -18.82
C TYR A 107 5.97 -16.50 -18.95
N ILE A 108 5.08 -16.59 -17.96
CA ILE A 108 3.81 -15.86 -17.97
C ILE A 108 4.06 -14.35 -18.14
N PHE A 109 5.00 -13.79 -17.37
CA PHE A 109 5.32 -12.36 -17.44
C PHE A 109 6.08 -11.91 -18.69
N SER A 110 6.62 -12.84 -19.49
CA SER A 110 7.16 -12.49 -20.81
C SER A 110 6.06 -12.38 -21.87
N MET A 111 4.95 -13.09 -21.69
CA MET A 111 3.82 -13.14 -22.63
C MET A 111 2.79 -12.02 -22.41
N ILE A 112 2.61 -11.55 -21.18
CA ILE A 112 1.60 -10.51 -20.88
C ILE A 112 2.12 -9.08 -21.08
N SER A 113 1.23 -8.20 -21.50
CA SER A 113 1.46 -6.74 -21.54
C SER A 113 0.96 -6.05 -20.26
N THR A 114 -0.22 -6.47 -19.79
CA THR A 114 -0.82 -6.04 -18.52
C THR A 114 0.04 -6.49 -17.34
N ASP A 115 0.22 -5.63 -16.33
CA ASP A 115 1.01 -5.91 -15.13
C ASP A 115 2.50 -6.30 -15.33
N LYS A 116 3.04 -6.23 -16.55
CA LYS A 116 4.45 -6.57 -16.86
C LYS A 116 5.46 -5.87 -15.95
N ARG A 117 5.18 -4.62 -15.54
CA ARG A 117 6.02 -3.82 -14.63
C ARG A 117 6.00 -4.31 -13.18
N ASN A 118 5.01 -5.11 -12.81
CA ASN A 118 4.81 -5.71 -11.50
C ASN A 118 5.33 -7.15 -11.44
N LYS A 119 6.17 -7.59 -12.41
CA LYS A 119 6.77 -8.92 -12.40
C LYS A 119 7.38 -9.24 -11.02
N PRO A 120 6.97 -10.34 -10.38
CA PRO A 120 7.55 -10.73 -9.10
C PRO A 120 9.00 -11.19 -9.31
N PRO A 121 9.88 -10.92 -8.33
CA PRO A 121 11.24 -11.45 -8.35
C PRO A 121 11.21 -12.98 -8.20
N ALA A 122 12.25 -13.65 -8.72
CA ALA A 122 12.43 -15.07 -8.48
C ALA A 122 12.60 -15.34 -6.97
N ILE A 123 11.89 -16.34 -6.46
CA ILE A 123 11.99 -16.76 -5.06
C ILE A 123 13.22 -17.65 -4.93
N PHE A 124 14.14 -17.31 -4.04
CA PHE A 124 15.34 -18.13 -3.78
C PHE A 124 15.24 -18.90 -2.47
N LYS A 125 14.47 -18.36 -1.51
CA LYS A 125 14.30 -18.95 -0.19
C LYS A 125 12.88 -18.70 0.31
N ILE A 126 12.35 -19.72 0.99
CA ILE A 126 11.14 -19.59 1.80
C ILE A 126 11.57 -19.73 3.25
N GLU A 127 11.23 -18.76 4.07
CA GLU A 127 11.38 -18.81 5.53
C GLU A 127 10.00 -18.84 6.18
N GLU A 128 9.98 -19.06 7.49
CA GLU A 128 8.74 -19.08 8.26
C GLU A 128 7.96 -17.77 8.04
N LYS A 129 6.84 -17.86 7.30
CA LYS A 129 5.91 -16.74 7.01
C LYS A 129 6.49 -15.62 6.13
N LYS A 130 7.58 -15.86 5.39
CA LYS A 130 8.14 -14.89 4.43
C LYS A 130 8.72 -15.55 3.18
N LEU A 131 8.51 -14.89 2.05
CA LEU A 131 9.15 -15.20 0.77
C LEU A 131 10.36 -14.29 0.57
N HIS A 132 11.47 -14.83 0.07
CA HIS A 132 12.69 -14.09 -0.19
C HIS A 132 13.09 -14.09 -1.68
N PRO A 133 13.39 -12.91 -2.25
CA PRO A 133 13.38 -11.59 -1.61
C PRO A 133 11.96 -11.10 -1.28
N SER A 134 11.84 -10.20 -0.31
CA SER A 134 10.55 -9.55 -0.01
C SER A 134 10.06 -8.77 -1.23
N MET A 135 8.77 -8.90 -1.54
CA MET A 135 8.14 -8.27 -2.71
C MET A 135 7.44 -6.98 -2.31
N LYS A 136 7.40 -5.99 -3.22
CA LYS A 136 6.52 -4.82 -3.06
C LYS A 136 5.06 -5.25 -3.12
N ALA A 137 4.14 -4.50 -2.51
CA ALA A 137 2.71 -4.80 -2.48
C ALA A 137 2.14 -5.22 -3.85
N MET A 138 2.43 -4.46 -4.92
CA MET A 138 1.93 -4.80 -6.27
C MET A 138 2.61 -6.02 -6.91
N GLN A 139 3.86 -6.32 -6.55
CA GLN A 139 4.52 -7.55 -7.00
C GLN A 139 3.95 -8.78 -6.29
N MET A 140 3.66 -8.66 -4.98
CA MET A 140 2.98 -9.71 -4.22
C MET A 140 1.57 -9.94 -4.75
N TRP A 141 0.83 -8.87 -5.06
CA TRP A 141 -0.51 -8.96 -5.65
C TRP A 141 -0.49 -9.65 -7.01
N ALA A 142 0.49 -9.33 -7.85
CA ALA A 142 0.67 -9.99 -9.14
C ALA A 142 1.06 -11.46 -8.94
N PHE A 143 2.03 -11.76 -8.06
CA PHE A 143 2.42 -13.13 -7.73
C PHE A 143 1.22 -13.98 -7.27
N PHE A 144 0.42 -13.47 -6.34
CA PHE A 144 -0.76 -14.14 -5.81
C PHE A 144 -1.77 -14.50 -6.90
N ARG A 145 -2.13 -13.53 -7.76
CA ARG A 145 -3.13 -13.75 -8.83
C ARG A 145 -2.65 -14.67 -9.94
N PHE A 146 -1.36 -14.64 -10.27
CA PHE A 146 -0.79 -15.47 -11.35
C PHE A 146 -0.28 -16.83 -10.86
N LEU A 147 -0.23 -17.07 -9.55
CA LEU A 147 0.20 -18.35 -8.99
C LEU A 147 -0.66 -19.55 -9.45
N PRO A 148 -2.01 -19.49 -9.46
CA PRO A 148 -2.82 -20.58 -9.98
C PRO A 148 -2.51 -20.90 -11.44
N LEU A 149 -2.32 -19.87 -12.28
CA LEU A 149 -1.95 -20.06 -13.69
C LEU A 149 -0.55 -20.68 -13.84
N ALA A 150 0.37 -20.38 -12.93
CA ALA A 150 1.74 -20.87 -13.01
C ALA A 150 1.87 -22.33 -12.62
N VAL A 151 1.13 -22.82 -11.61
CA VAL A 151 1.38 -24.14 -11.02
C VAL A 151 0.12 -24.91 -10.65
N GLY A 152 -1.07 -24.40 -10.95
CA GLY A 152 -2.32 -25.07 -10.59
C GLY A 152 -2.49 -26.43 -11.24
N ASP A 153 -1.99 -26.61 -12.46
CA ASP A 153 -1.95 -27.90 -13.18
C ASP A 153 -1.04 -28.95 -12.54
N LEU A 154 -0.17 -28.55 -11.62
CA LEU A 154 0.77 -29.46 -10.95
C LEU A 154 0.24 -29.98 -9.61
N VAL A 155 -0.88 -29.45 -9.11
CA VAL A 155 -1.39 -29.76 -7.78
C VAL A 155 -2.72 -30.49 -7.89
N ASN A 156 -2.87 -31.59 -7.14
CA ASN A 156 -4.12 -32.34 -7.11
C ASN A 156 -5.24 -31.50 -6.51
N GLU A 157 -6.46 -31.66 -7.03
CA GLU A 157 -7.65 -30.94 -6.57
C GLU A 157 -7.95 -31.18 -5.07
N ASP A 158 -7.65 -32.39 -4.59
CA ASP A 158 -7.88 -32.83 -3.20
C ASP A 158 -6.82 -32.30 -2.21
N ASP A 159 -5.80 -31.57 -2.67
CA ASP A 159 -4.75 -31.07 -1.78
C ASP A 159 -5.27 -29.95 -0.88
N LYS A 160 -5.54 -30.29 0.38
CA LYS A 160 -6.03 -29.34 1.40
C LYS A 160 -5.27 -28.00 1.51
N HIS A 161 -3.96 -27.94 1.23
CA HIS A 161 -3.21 -26.68 1.31
C HIS A 161 -3.41 -25.83 0.06
N TRP A 162 -3.67 -26.48 -1.07
CA TRP A 162 -4.08 -25.81 -2.30
C TRP A 162 -5.53 -25.36 -2.22
N SER A 163 -6.44 -26.18 -1.69
CA SER A 163 -7.82 -25.76 -1.39
C SER A 163 -7.84 -24.54 -0.47
N PHE A 164 -6.98 -24.52 0.56
CA PHE A 164 -6.80 -23.35 1.43
C PHE A 164 -6.25 -22.12 0.68
N PHE A 165 -5.36 -22.30 -0.30
CA PHE A 165 -4.92 -21.21 -1.18
C PHE A 165 -6.08 -20.66 -2.03
N ILE A 166 -6.91 -21.52 -2.61
CA ILE A 166 -8.10 -21.10 -3.37
C ILE A 166 -9.11 -20.37 -2.47
N GLN A 167 -9.34 -20.87 -1.26
CA GLN A 167 -10.16 -20.19 -0.25
C GLN A 167 -9.62 -18.78 0.06
N LEU A 168 -8.30 -18.62 0.20
CA LEU A 168 -7.66 -17.32 0.37
C LEU A 168 -7.85 -16.40 -0.84
N CYS A 169 -7.78 -16.91 -2.07
CA CYS A 169 -8.10 -16.14 -3.29
C CYS A 169 -9.52 -15.59 -3.23
N ASN A 170 -10.50 -16.46 -2.98
CA ASN A 170 -11.91 -16.07 -2.88
C ASN A 170 -12.15 -15.03 -1.76
N LEU A 171 -11.52 -15.24 -0.59
CA LEU A 171 -11.60 -14.29 0.51
C LEU A 171 -11.05 -12.93 0.10
N VAL A 172 -9.85 -12.87 -0.50
CA VAL A 172 -9.23 -11.60 -0.88
C VAL A 172 -10.02 -10.89 -1.98
N ASP A 173 -10.60 -11.62 -2.93
CA ASP A 173 -11.44 -11.05 -3.98
C ASP A 173 -12.69 -10.36 -3.39
N ILE A 174 -13.35 -10.98 -2.41
CA ILE A 174 -14.47 -10.37 -1.69
C ILE A 174 -13.98 -9.17 -0.87
N LEU A 175 -12.88 -9.29 -0.14
CA LEU A 175 -12.31 -8.21 0.68
C LEU A 175 -11.98 -6.95 -0.11
N LEU A 176 -11.57 -7.11 -1.37
CA LEU A 176 -11.20 -6.02 -2.26
C LEU A 176 -12.34 -5.58 -3.20
N ALA A 177 -13.57 -6.09 -2.99
CA ALA A 177 -14.72 -5.69 -3.76
C ALA A 177 -14.98 -4.17 -3.65
N PRO A 178 -15.38 -3.49 -4.74
CA PRO A 178 -15.61 -2.06 -4.73
C PRO A 178 -16.93 -1.65 -4.07
N LYS A 179 -17.81 -2.63 -3.77
CA LYS A 179 -19.14 -2.44 -3.19
C LYS A 179 -19.50 -3.68 -2.37
N PHE A 180 -20.32 -3.48 -1.32
CA PHE A 180 -20.80 -4.55 -0.45
C PHE A 180 -22.30 -4.43 -0.23
N THR A 181 -22.98 -5.58 -0.20
CA THR A 181 -24.34 -5.71 0.34
C THR A 181 -24.28 -6.23 1.78
N TYR A 182 -25.36 -6.11 2.54
CA TYR A 182 -25.42 -6.70 3.89
C TYR A 182 -25.18 -8.21 3.88
N GLY A 183 -25.72 -8.93 2.89
CA GLY A 183 -25.47 -10.37 2.72
C GLY A 183 -24.01 -10.70 2.49
N MET A 184 -23.29 -9.89 1.70
CA MET A 184 -21.84 -10.05 1.50
C MET A 184 -21.06 -9.84 2.80
N ILE A 185 -21.46 -8.87 3.64
CA ILE A 185 -20.82 -8.61 4.93
C ILE A 185 -21.03 -9.79 5.89
N THR A 186 -22.23 -10.36 5.93
CA THR A 186 -22.51 -11.58 6.71
C THR A 186 -21.66 -12.75 6.24
N LEU A 187 -21.69 -13.06 4.94
CA LEU A 187 -20.87 -14.12 4.34
C LEU A 187 -19.38 -13.91 4.66
N LEU A 188 -18.91 -12.67 4.61
CA LEU A 188 -17.51 -12.36 4.89
C LEU A 188 -17.10 -12.69 6.33
N ARG A 189 -18.01 -12.58 7.31
CA ARG A 189 -17.72 -13.00 8.70
C ARG A 189 -17.42 -14.50 8.76
N ASP A 190 -18.26 -15.30 8.12
CA ASP A 190 -18.13 -16.76 8.11
C ASP A 190 -16.86 -17.20 7.39
N LEU A 191 -16.58 -16.63 6.21
CA LEU A 191 -15.36 -16.92 5.44
C LEU A 191 -14.08 -16.54 6.21
N ILE A 192 -14.10 -15.47 7.00
CA ILE A 192 -12.96 -15.06 7.81
C ILE A 192 -12.73 -16.02 8.99
N GLU A 193 -13.80 -16.43 9.68
CA GLU A 193 -13.70 -17.42 10.76
C GLU A 193 -13.16 -18.75 10.20
N GLU A 194 -13.73 -19.24 9.11
CA GLU A 194 -13.32 -20.49 8.44
C GLU A 194 -11.86 -20.43 7.98
N HIS A 195 -11.42 -19.31 7.39
CA HIS A 195 -10.04 -19.13 6.95
C HIS A 195 -9.05 -19.13 8.12
N LEU A 196 -9.35 -18.43 9.21
CA LEU A 196 -8.47 -18.37 10.38
C LEU A 196 -8.39 -19.71 11.12
N GLN A 197 -9.53 -20.41 11.24
CA GLN A 197 -9.62 -21.76 11.77
C GLN A 197 -8.78 -22.73 10.92
N SER A 198 -9.01 -22.74 9.60
CA SER A 198 -8.27 -23.59 8.65
C SER A 198 -6.76 -23.32 8.68
N PHE A 199 -6.34 -22.06 8.84
CA PHE A 199 -4.92 -21.73 9.00
C PHE A 199 -4.32 -22.40 10.24
N LYS A 200 -5.04 -22.41 11.37
CA LYS A 200 -4.57 -23.06 12.61
C LYS A 200 -4.56 -24.58 12.51
N GLU A 201 -5.50 -25.17 11.80
CA GLU A 201 -5.55 -26.63 11.58
C GLU A 201 -4.46 -27.13 10.63
N LEU A 202 -4.23 -26.42 9.53
CA LEU A 202 -3.22 -26.79 8.52
C LEU A 202 -1.80 -26.44 8.93
N PHE A 203 -1.64 -25.40 9.76
CA PHE A 203 -0.34 -24.90 10.20
C PHE A 203 -0.30 -24.72 11.72
N PRO A 204 -0.42 -25.80 12.52
CA PRO A 204 -0.56 -25.73 13.97
C PRO A 204 0.61 -25.01 14.65
N ASP A 205 1.84 -25.22 14.15
CA ASP A 205 3.07 -24.61 14.67
C ASP A 205 3.16 -23.10 14.37
N LEU A 206 2.39 -22.61 13.40
CA LEU A 206 2.41 -21.21 13.02
C LEU A 206 1.45 -20.40 13.88
N LYS A 207 2.00 -19.45 14.63
CA LYS A 207 1.22 -18.41 15.33
C LYS A 207 0.62 -17.38 14.37
N LEU A 208 -0.66 -17.05 14.59
CA LEU A 208 -1.35 -15.93 13.95
C LEU A 208 -0.74 -14.60 14.39
N ARG A 209 -0.58 -13.68 13.43
CA ARG A 209 -0.04 -12.33 13.65
C ARG A 209 -1.15 -11.29 13.76
N PRO A 210 -0.89 -10.12 14.38
CA PRO A 210 -1.87 -9.02 14.46
C PRO A 210 -2.50 -8.63 13.11
N LYS A 211 -1.73 -8.64 12.01
CA LYS A 211 -2.26 -8.35 10.66
C LYS A 211 -3.32 -9.36 10.20
N GLN A 212 -3.21 -10.63 10.58
CA GLN A 212 -4.22 -11.66 10.30
C GLN A 212 -5.43 -11.47 11.22
N HIS A 213 -5.19 -11.19 12.51
CA HIS A 213 -6.26 -10.91 13.45
C HIS A 213 -7.14 -9.75 13.00
N PHE A 214 -6.58 -8.70 12.38
CA PHE A 214 -7.38 -7.58 11.89
C PHE A 214 -8.54 -7.99 10.97
N LEU A 215 -8.45 -9.14 10.27
CA LEU A 215 -9.55 -9.67 9.47
C LEU A 215 -10.86 -9.74 10.25
N VAL A 216 -10.84 -10.15 11.52
CA VAL A 216 -12.09 -10.31 12.30
C VAL A 216 -12.90 -9.00 12.37
N HIS A 217 -12.22 -7.86 12.25
CA HIS A 217 -12.85 -6.53 12.27
C HIS A 217 -13.28 -6.01 10.90
N TYR A 218 -12.85 -6.63 9.79
CA TYR A 218 -13.12 -6.11 8.45
C TYR A 218 -14.61 -6.01 8.13
N PRO A 219 -15.47 -6.97 8.51
CA PRO A 219 -16.92 -6.84 8.29
C PRO A 219 -17.49 -5.56 8.93
N THR A 220 -17.12 -5.26 10.17
CA THR A 220 -17.56 -4.05 10.89
C THR A 220 -16.99 -2.77 10.28
N ILE A 221 -15.70 -2.78 9.88
CA ILE A 221 -15.09 -1.64 9.19
C ILE A 221 -15.80 -1.37 7.86
N ILE A 222 -16.09 -2.41 7.08
CA ILE A 222 -16.77 -2.30 5.79
C ILE A 222 -18.19 -1.76 5.97
N PHE A 223 -18.90 -2.26 6.98
CA PHE A 223 -20.25 -1.79 7.32
C PHE A 223 -20.27 -0.31 7.69
N GLN A 224 -19.32 0.14 8.52
CA GLN A 224 -19.29 1.51 9.06
C GLN A 224 -18.65 2.53 8.12
N SER A 225 -17.60 2.14 7.40
CA SER A 225 -16.72 3.06 6.66
C SER A 225 -16.65 2.75 5.16
N GLY A 226 -17.32 1.70 4.72
CA GLY A 226 -17.43 1.33 3.31
C GLY A 226 -16.29 0.44 2.80
N PRO A 227 -16.23 0.23 1.47
CA PRO A 227 -15.31 -0.70 0.84
C PRO A 227 -13.82 -0.40 1.12
N LEU A 228 -13.05 -1.42 1.51
CA LEU A 228 -11.64 -1.30 1.89
C LEU A 228 -10.73 -0.77 0.78
N ILE A 229 -11.05 -1.07 -0.49
CA ILE A 229 -10.28 -0.63 -1.65
C ILE A 229 -10.14 0.90 -1.69
N GLY A 230 -11.14 1.64 -1.19
CA GLY A 230 -11.12 3.10 -1.09
C GLY A 230 -10.19 3.64 0.01
N MET A 231 -9.82 2.79 0.98
CA MET A 231 -8.94 3.13 2.11
C MET A 231 -7.46 2.80 1.82
N SER A 232 -7.16 2.27 0.64
CA SER A 232 -5.79 1.84 0.30
C SER A 232 -4.80 3.00 0.24
N CYS A 233 -3.65 2.83 0.90
CA CYS A 233 -2.58 3.82 0.85
C CYS A 233 -1.64 3.68 -0.35
N LEU A 234 -1.87 2.72 -1.24
CA LEU A 234 -1.00 2.47 -2.39
C LEU A 234 -0.75 3.74 -3.23
N ARG A 235 -1.77 4.56 -3.45
CA ARG A 235 -1.64 5.81 -4.22
C ARG A 235 -0.78 6.85 -3.48
N TYR A 236 -0.91 6.94 -2.16
CA TYR A 236 -0.11 7.85 -1.35
C TYR A 236 1.36 7.42 -1.32
N GLU A 237 1.62 6.12 -1.19
CA GLU A 237 3.00 5.60 -1.26
C GLU A 237 3.64 5.78 -2.63
N LEU A 238 2.88 5.55 -3.70
CA LEU A 238 3.34 5.84 -5.05
C LEU A 238 3.71 7.32 -5.21
N LYS A 239 2.96 8.24 -4.59
CA LYS A 239 3.28 9.67 -4.61
C LYS A 239 4.61 9.98 -3.89
N ASN A 240 4.95 9.22 -2.85
CA ASN A 240 6.22 9.38 -2.13
C ASN A 240 7.45 9.13 -3.01
N SER A 241 7.32 8.37 -4.11
CA SER A 241 8.42 8.16 -5.06
C SER A 241 8.97 9.47 -5.64
N PHE A 242 8.11 10.47 -5.89
CA PHE A 242 8.51 11.80 -6.36
C PHE A 242 9.45 12.47 -5.35
N PHE A 243 9.06 12.46 -4.07
CA PHE A 243 9.83 13.12 -3.01
C PHE A 243 11.15 12.41 -2.74
N LYS A 244 11.15 11.07 -2.69
CA LYS A 244 12.38 10.27 -2.53
C LYS A 244 13.37 10.54 -3.67
N ARG A 245 12.90 10.53 -4.91
CA ARG A 245 13.73 10.84 -6.08
C ARG A 245 14.23 12.28 -6.06
N SER A 246 13.36 13.23 -5.70
CA SER A 246 13.73 14.64 -5.63
C SER A 246 14.83 14.87 -4.61
N ALA A 247 14.67 14.37 -3.40
CA ALA A 247 15.68 14.49 -2.34
C ALA A 247 17.04 13.93 -2.79
N HIS A 248 17.05 12.77 -3.42
CA HIS A 248 18.28 12.15 -3.93
C HIS A 248 18.94 12.94 -5.07
N ILE A 249 18.17 13.65 -5.91
CA ILE A 249 18.73 14.44 -7.02
C ILE A 249 19.20 15.82 -6.55
N VAL A 250 18.47 16.46 -5.63
CA VAL A 250 18.82 17.82 -5.19
C VAL A 250 20.17 17.81 -4.45
N CYS A 251 20.40 16.81 -3.60
CA CYS A 251 21.55 16.76 -2.69
C CYS A 251 21.75 18.05 -1.85
N ASN A 252 20.71 18.89 -1.71
CA ASN A 252 20.69 20.05 -0.83
C ASN A 252 19.80 19.74 0.37
N PHE A 253 20.41 19.70 1.55
CA PHE A 253 19.74 19.34 2.80
C PHE A 253 19.31 20.56 3.61
N THR A 254 19.67 21.77 3.18
CA THR A 254 19.20 23.02 3.80
C THR A 254 17.72 23.19 3.48
N ASN A 255 16.88 23.09 4.52
CA ASN A 255 15.42 23.17 4.42
C ASN A 255 14.82 22.28 3.31
N ILE A 256 15.12 20.98 3.39
CA ILE A 256 14.67 19.97 2.41
C ILE A 256 13.15 19.99 2.22
N CYS A 257 12.37 20.22 3.28
CA CYS A 257 10.91 20.29 3.22
C CYS A 257 10.43 21.40 2.28
N TYR A 258 10.99 22.61 2.40
CA TYR A 258 10.68 23.71 1.50
C TYR A 258 11.00 23.37 0.05
N THR A 259 12.20 22.82 -0.19
CA THR A 259 12.65 22.46 -1.54
C THR A 259 11.73 21.41 -2.19
N LEU A 260 11.36 20.37 -1.43
CA LEU A 260 10.47 19.31 -1.89
C LEU A 260 9.05 19.83 -2.16
N ALA A 261 8.53 20.69 -1.30
CA ALA A 261 7.23 21.33 -1.46
C ALA A 261 7.20 22.22 -2.71
N TYR A 262 8.19 23.09 -2.87
CA TYR A 262 8.31 23.99 -4.02
C TYR A 262 8.35 23.22 -5.34
N ARG A 263 9.23 22.21 -5.45
CA ARG A 263 9.34 21.39 -6.67
C ARG A 263 8.07 20.59 -6.96
N HIS A 264 7.38 20.11 -5.92
CA HIS A 264 6.10 19.42 -6.09
C HIS A 264 5.01 20.36 -6.61
N GLN A 265 4.91 21.57 -6.05
CA GLN A 265 3.95 22.59 -6.49
C GLN A 265 4.24 23.02 -7.94
N TYR A 266 5.51 23.26 -8.28
CA TYR A 266 5.92 23.59 -9.64
C TYR A 266 5.55 22.48 -10.64
N ASN A 267 5.84 21.21 -10.31
CA ASN A 267 5.47 20.09 -11.17
C ASN A 267 3.95 19.94 -11.31
N SER A 268 3.19 20.25 -10.26
CA SER A 268 1.73 20.21 -10.27
C SER A 268 1.14 21.32 -11.15
N LEU A 269 1.72 22.53 -11.11
CA LEU A 269 1.35 23.64 -12.00
C LEU A 269 1.64 23.29 -13.46
N LEU A 270 2.83 22.78 -13.75
CA LEU A 270 3.22 22.36 -15.09
C LEU A 270 2.26 21.29 -15.64
N ALA A 271 1.92 20.28 -14.83
CA ALA A 271 0.98 19.24 -15.22
C ALA A 271 -0.42 19.81 -15.53
N LYS A 272 -0.88 20.80 -14.76
CA LYS A 272 -2.16 21.48 -14.98
C LYS A 272 -2.16 22.28 -16.29
N LEU A 273 -1.09 23.04 -16.56
CA LEU A 273 -0.99 23.88 -17.76
C LEU A 273 -0.84 23.06 -19.04
N THR A 274 -0.08 21.97 -18.98
CA THR A 274 0.16 21.08 -20.14
C THR A 274 -0.95 20.05 -20.34
N LYS A 275 -1.84 19.87 -19.35
CA LYS A 275 -2.77 18.73 -19.25
C LYS A 275 -2.06 17.37 -19.35
N GLN A 276 -0.76 17.32 -19.03
CA GLN A 276 0.05 16.11 -19.08
C GLN A 276 0.63 15.81 -17.70
N HIS A 277 0.42 14.59 -17.22
CA HIS A 277 1.06 14.12 -15.99
C HIS A 277 2.42 13.49 -16.29
N SER A 278 3.50 14.24 -16.04
CA SER A 278 4.86 13.70 -16.01
C SER A 278 5.09 12.94 -14.69
N ARG A 279 5.44 11.66 -14.78
CA ARG A 279 5.87 10.86 -13.61
C ARG A 279 7.33 11.15 -13.20
N GLY A 280 8.09 11.82 -14.05
CA GLY A 280 9.45 12.27 -13.77
C GLY A 280 9.46 13.68 -13.20
N ILE A 281 10.45 13.97 -12.35
CA ILE A 281 10.87 15.36 -12.13
C ILE A 281 11.36 15.83 -13.50
N PRO A 282 10.85 16.94 -14.06
CA PRO A 282 11.45 17.49 -15.25
C PRO A 282 12.92 17.78 -14.94
N LEU A 283 13.81 17.02 -15.57
CA LEU A 283 15.22 17.38 -15.62
C LEU A 283 15.26 18.65 -16.44
N VAL A 284 15.39 19.77 -15.75
CA VAL A 284 15.72 21.05 -16.35
C VAL A 284 17.04 20.83 -17.09
N SER A 285 17.00 20.84 -18.42
CA SER A 285 18.20 20.69 -19.24
C SER A 285 19.04 21.98 -19.21
N LYS A 286 20.14 22.01 -19.98
CA LYS A 286 21.01 23.19 -20.13
C LYS A 286 20.17 24.46 -20.30
N SER A 287 20.40 25.43 -19.42
CA SER A 287 19.80 26.75 -19.51
C SER A 287 20.39 27.50 -20.69
N ASN A 288 19.57 27.89 -21.64
CA ASN A 288 19.98 28.76 -22.72
C ASN A 288 19.64 30.20 -22.33
N ARG A 289 20.62 31.11 -22.40
CA ARG A 289 20.36 32.54 -22.26
C ARG A 289 19.73 33.02 -23.56
N VAL A 290 18.51 33.53 -23.49
CA VAL A 290 17.74 33.99 -24.66
C VAL A 290 17.21 35.39 -24.38
N CYS A 291 17.23 36.25 -25.39
CA CYS A 291 16.67 37.59 -25.29
C CYS A 291 15.13 37.53 -25.33
N VAL A 292 14.45 38.35 -24.54
CA VAL A 292 12.99 38.24 -24.32
C VAL A 292 12.18 38.39 -25.61
N HIS A 293 12.59 39.25 -26.55
CA HIS A 293 11.96 39.37 -27.88
C HIS A 293 12.01 38.11 -28.75
N LEU A 294 12.90 37.16 -28.45
CA LEU A 294 12.98 35.87 -29.15
C LEU A 294 12.04 34.82 -28.54
N LEU A 295 11.34 35.16 -27.46
CA LEU A 295 10.39 34.28 -26.80
C LEU A 295 8.97 34.50 -27.35
N PRO A 296 8.19 33.41 -27.55
CA PRO A 296 6.77 33.53 -27.82
C PRO A 296 6.05 34.20 -26.65
N PHE A 297 5.04 35.00 -26.96
CA PHE A 297 4.24 35.76 -26.00
C PHE A 297 5.02 36.82 -25.21
N GLU A 298 6.09 37.38 -25.82
CA GLU A 298 6.92 38.48 -25.30
C GLU A 298 6.14 39.52 -24.50
N ASN A 299 5.10 40.12 -25.09
CA ASN A 299 4.32 41.19 -24.46
C ASN A 299 3.71 40.78 -23.11
N VAL A 300 3.26 39.52 -22.99
CA VAL A 300 2.70 38.98 -21.75
C VAL A 300 3.80 38.75 -20.71
N LEU A 301 4.98 38.31 -21.16
CA LEU A 301 6.14 38.09 -20.29
C LEU A 301 6.71 39.40 -19.76
N CYS A 302 6.90 40.40 -20.63
CA CYS A 302 7.34 41.75 -20.28
C CYS A 302 6.40 42.37 -19.25
N PHE A 303 5.09 42.31 -19.49
CA PHE A 303 4.09 42.85 -18.56
C PHE A 303 4.09 42.13 -17.21
N LYS A 304 4.07 40.79 -17.21
CA LYS A 304 3.90 39.99 -15.99
C LYS A 304 5.13 40.03 -15.08
N TYR A 305 6.33 40.07 -15.66
CA TYR A 305 7.59 39.97 -14.92
C TYR A 305 8.38 41.29 -14.91
N ASN A 306 7.77 42.38 -15.40
CA ASN A 306 8.40 43.70 -15.52
C ASN A 306 9.76 43.63 -16.24
N LEU A 307 9.79 42.87 -17.35
CA LEU A 307 10.96 42.71 -18.21
C LEU A 307 10.84 43.64 -19.41
N LYS A 308 11.97 44.04 -19.96
CA LYS A 308 12.07 44.69 -21.27
C LYS A 308 12.34 43.66 -22.36
N SER A 309 11.98 43.99 -23.59
CA SER A 309 12.18 43.16 -24.79
C SER A 309 13.64 42.77 -25.04
N ASP A 310 14.57 43.63 -24.62
CA ASP A 310 16.02 43.47 -24.73
C ASP A 310 16.68 42.78 -23.52
N ASP A 311 15.90 42.47 -22.48
CA ASP A 311 16.38 41.71 -21.34
C ASP A 311 16.73 40.28 -21.75
N HIS A 312 17.72 39.70 -21.07
CA HIS A 312 18.11 38.31 -21.28
C HIS A 312 17.60 37.46 -20.13
N VAL A 313 16.88 36.39 -20.46
CA VAL A 313 16.38 35.42 -19.48
C VAL A 313 16.98 34.04 -19.72
N PHE A 314 17.06 33.24 -18.66
CA PHE A 314 17.48 31.85 -18.76
C PHE A 314 16.28 30.96 -19.07
N VAL A 315 16.32 30.37 -20.25
CA VAL A 315 15.35 29.41 -20.73
C VAL A 315 15.81 28.00 -20.40
N HIS A 316 15.07 27.31 -19.55
CA HIS A 316 15.28 25.91 -19.22
C HIS A 316 14.51 25.00 -20.17
N GLY A 317 15.22 24.12 -20.89
CA GLY A 317 14.58 23.11 -21.74
C GLY A 317 13.89 22.04 -20.90
N LEU A 318 12.60 21.84 -21.12
CA LEU A 318 11.84 20.70 -20.57
C LEU A 318 11.85 19.57 -21.60
N PRO A 319 12.44 18.39 -21.29
CA PRO A 319 12.59 17.29 -22.25
C PRO A 319 11.28 16.61 -22.70
N ILE A 320 10.10 17.10 -22.28
CA ILE A 320 8.79 16.48 -22.57
C ILE A 320 7.96 17.29 -23.58
N LEU A 321 8.43 18.45 -24.04
CA LEU A 321 7.60 19.35 -24.86
C LEU A 321 8.29 19.74 -26.17
N GLU A 322 8.32 18.84 -27.14
CA GLU A 322 8.60 19.20 -28.54
C GLU A 322 7.43 19.96 -29.22
N LYS A 323 6.30 20.19 -28.52
CA LYS A 323 5.15 20.94 -29.08
C LYS A 323 4.54 22.04 -28.20
N LEU A 324 5.14 22.37 -27.06
CA LEU A 324 4.73 23.55 -26.29
C LEU A 324 5.98 24.35 -25.91
N ARG A 325 6.21 25.43 -26.64
CA ARG A 325 7.21 26.43 -26.27
C ARG A 325 6.84 27.00 -24.90
N LEU A 326 7.78 26.82 -23.97
CA LEU A 326 8.09 27.69 -22.82
C LEU A 326 7.03 27.83 -21.72
N LEU A 327 7.35 27.22 -20.57
CA LEU A 327 6.92 27.70 -19.26
C LEU A 327 8.18 27.97 -18.45
N LEU A 328 8.45 29.24 -18.15
CA LEU A 328 9.59 29.68 -17.35
C LEU A 328 9.10 30.39 -16.08
N MET A 329 9.76 29.96 -15.00
CA MET A 329 9.90 30.51 -13.64
C MET A 329 8.67 31.13 -12.98
#